data_AF-A0AAN7HPV2-F1
#
_entry.id   AF-A0AAN7HPV2-F1
#
_cell.length_a   1.000
_cell.length_b   1.000
_cell.length_c   1.000
_cell.angle_alpha   90.00
_cell.angle_beta   90.00
_cell.angle_gamma   90.00
#
_symmetry.space_group_name_H-M   'P 1'
#
loop_
_entity.id
_entity.type
_entity.pdbx_description
1 polymer ?
#
loop_
_entity_poly.entity_id
_entity_poly.type
_entity_poly.pdbx_seq_one_letter_code
_entity_poly.pdbx_strand_id
1 'polypeptide(L)'
;MPELHEVSYSHEATIAASYVAEPPEGGWPEISLENLSSLGKTNEAILLLRHLPYISSRDDSAQESMSPHVVCLTRGSYLNPCFLLDTKLGVVFWEECDSDVKRNPSREPIFGEEYDNGPTEEETDFRCDSVAWAVPDFEELLKDLFRQLFYVPVSPRVVYHASALKEVVPMLEAIYREHGWPDLERSRKRECLNAVQDLMERRDPDCADRRREGED
;
A
#
# COMPACT_ATOMS: atom_id res chain seq x y z
N MET A 1 -7.79 -32.74 5.19
CA MET A 1 -7.88 -31.62 4.24
C MET A 1 -9.19 -31.76 3.52
N PRO A 2 -10.03 -30.71 3.43
CA PRO A 2 -11.22 -30.77 2.59
C PRO A 2 -10.80 -30.98 1.13
N GLU A 3 -11.62 -31.71 0.38
CA GLU A 3 -11.41 -31.93 -1.05
C GLU A 3 -11.85 -30.69 -1.83
N LEU A 4 -11.19 -30.38 -2.95
CA LEU A 4 -11.33 -29.10 -3.67
C LEU A 4 -12.77 -28.76 -4.13
N HIS A 5 -13.63 -29.77 -4.24
CA HIS A 5 -15.03 -29.66 -4.63
C HIS A 5 -15.98 -29.33 -3.47
N GLU A 6 -15.50 -29.38 -2.23
CA GLU A 6 -16.25 -29.03 -1.01
C GLU A 6 -16.13 -27.53 -0.67
N VAL A 7 -15.28 -26.80 -1.39
CA VAL A 7 -15.09 -25.35 -1.22
C VAL A 7 -15.99 -24.61 -2.22
N SER A 8 -17.09 -24.01 -1.75
CA SER A 8 -17.88 -23.10 -2.58
C SER A 8 -17.22 -21.72 -2.59
N TYR A 9 -16.63 -21.35 -3.72
CA TYR A 9 -16.11 -20.01 -3.93
C TYR A 9 -17.26 -19.07 -4.29
N SER A 10 -17.32 -17.92 -3.64
CA SER A 10 -18.14 -16.81 -4.11
C SER A 10 -17.69 -16.42 -5.53
N HIS A 11 -18.60 -16.42 -6.51
CA HIS A 11 -18.33 -15.94 -7.87
C HIS A 11 -17.92 -14.45 -7.91
N GLU A 12 -18.09 -13.69 -6.81
CA GLU A 12 -17.61 -12.30 -6.69
C GLU A 12 -16.13 -12.20 -6.28
N ALA A 13 -15.53 -13.29 -5.78
CA ALA A 13 -14.13 -13.35 -5.34
C ALA A 13 -13.20 -14.04 -6.36
N THR A 14 -13.68 -14.32 -7.57
CA THR A 14 -12.90 -14.95 -8.64
C THR A 14 -12.29 -13.92 -9.57
N ILE A 15 -10.96 -13.95 -9.72
CA ILE A 15 -10.23 -13.19 -10.73
C ILE A 15 -10.37 -13.94 -12.06
N ALA A 16 -10.74 -13.25 -13.14
CA ALA A 16 -10.84 -13.88 -14.45
C ALA A 16 -9.45 -14.29 -14.95
N ALA A 17 -9.35 -15.44 -15.62
CA ALA A 17 -8.07 -15.98 -16.10
C ALA A 17 -7.28 -15.03 -16.99
N SER A 18 -7.96 -14.10 -17.69
CA SER A 18 -7.33 -13.04 -18.48
C SER A 18 -6.50 -12.04 -17.67
N TYR A 19 -6.70 -12.01 -16.35
CA TYR A 19 -5.93 -11.18 -15.42
C TYR A 19 -4.80 -11.98 -14.76
N VAL A 20 -4.49 -13.20 -15.23
CA VAL A 20 -3.39 -14.00 -14.71
C VAL A 20 -2.31 -14.07 -15.79
N ALA A 21 -1.16 -13.51 -15.51
CA ALA A 21 0.04 -13.62 -16.31
C ALA A 21 0.79 -14.89 -15.89
N GLU A 22 0.97 -15.81 -16.85
CA GLU A 22 1.68 -17.06 -16.63
C GLU A 22 3.18 -16.90 -16.87
N PRO A 23 4.04 -17.52 -16.05
CA PRO A 23 5.48 -17.46 -16.23
C PRO A 23 5.92 -18.14 -17.53
N PRO A 24 6.96 -17.62 -18.21
CA PRO A 24 7.65 -18.35 -19.26
C PRO A 24 8.22 -19.69 -18.75
N GLU A 25 8.61 -20.60 -19.66
CA GLU A 25 9.18 -21.92 -19.32
C GLU A 25 10.42 -21.81 -18.40
N GLY A 26 11.24 -20.76 -18.59
CA GLY A 26 12.39 -20.45 -17.74
C GLY A 26 12.08 -19.61 -16.50
N GLY A 27 10.81 -19.36 -16.22
CA GLY A 27 10.31 -18.42 -15.21
C GLY A 27 10.52 -16.95 -15.61
N TRP A 28 10.05 -16.03 -14.77
CA TRP A 28 10.19 -14.60 -14.99
C TRP A 28 11.68 -14.19 -14.97
N PRO A 29 12.25 -13.69 -16.08
CA PRO A 29 13.68 -13.40 -16.17
C PRO A 29 14.13 -12.31 -15.18
N GLU A 30 13.22 -11.38 -14.86
CA GLU A 30 13.46 -10.29 -13.92
C GLU A 30 13.48 -10.74 -12.45
N ILE A 31 12.84 -11.88 -12.15
CA ILE A 31 12.84 -12.48 -10.81
C ILE A 31 14.06 -13.41 -10.72
N SER A 32 15.20 -12.81 -10.43
CA SER A 32 16.48 -13.49 -10.32
C SER A 32 17.10 -13.31 -8.93
N LEU A 33 18.03 -14.21 -8.59
CA LEU A 33 18.80 -14.10 -7.35
C LEU A 33 19.62 -12.80 -7.32
N GLU A 34 20.13 -12.38 -8.46
CA GLU A 34 20.89 -11.13 -8.60
C GLU A 34 20.02 -9.92 -8.26
N ASN A 35 18.80 -9.86 -8.82
CA ASN A 35 17.90 -8.72 -8.67
C ASN A 35 17.22 -8.67 -7.29
N LEU A 36 16.97 -9.81 -6.65
CA LEU A 36 16.11 -9.89 -5.45
C LEU A 36 16.85 -10.32 -4.17
N SER A 37 18.16 -10.61 -4.23
CA SER A 37 18.95 -10.97 -3.04
C SER A 37 18.96 -9.88 -1.97
N SER A 38 18.84 -8.61 -2.36
CA SER A 38 18.78 -7.46 -1.46
C SER A 38 17.50 -7.40 -0.62
N LEU A 39 16.45 -8.14 -0.97
CA LEU A 39 15.17 -8.16 -0.25
C LEU A 39 15.18 -9.06 1.00
N GLY A 40 16.32 -9.66 1.36
CA GLY A 40 16.45 -10.55 2.53
C GLY A 40 15.64 -11.85 2.40
N LYS A 41 15.23 -12.23 1.18
CA LYS A 41 14.53 -13.48 0.89
C LYS A 41 15.55 -14.61 0.69
N THR A 42 15.18 -15.83 1.05
CA THR A 42 16.04 -16.99 0.75
C THR A 42 16.08 -17.27 -0.75
N ASN A 43 17.14 -17.94 -1.20
CA ASN A 43 17.28 -18.30 -2.61
C ASN A 43 16.10 -19.15 -3.10
N GLU A 44 15.60 -20.04 -2.25
CA GLU A 44 14.45 -20.91 -2.54
C GLU A 44 13.16 -20.09 -2.70
N ALA A 45 12.96 -19.06 -1.87
CA ALA A 45 11.81 -18.18 -1.99
C ALA A 45 11.87 -17.36 -3.29
N ILE A 46 13.05 -16.88 -3.69
CA ILE A 46 13.24 -16.15 -4.95
C ILE A 46 12.99 -17.06 -6.15
N LEU A 47 13.51 -18.29 -6.13
CA LEU A 47 13.28 -19.28 -7.18
C LEU A 47 11.80 -19.70 -7.25
N LEU A 48 11.09 -19.78 -6.13
CA LEU A 48 9.66 -20.03 -6.13
C LEU A 48 8.90 -18.89 -6.81
N LEU A 49 9.14 -17.65 -6.39
CA LEU A 49 8.51 -16.45 -6.97
C LEU A 49 8.72 -16.37 -8.48
N ARG A 50 9.89 -16.78 -8.96
CA ARG A 50 10.23 -16.80 -10.39
C ARG A 50 9.26 -17.64 -11.24
N HIS A 51 8.59 -18.62 -10.65
CA HIS A 51 7.71 -19.55 -11.36
C HIS A 51 6.25 -19.46 -10.93
N LEU A 52 5.85 -18.42 -10.19
CA LEU A 52 4.44 -18.21 -9.86
C LEU A 52 3.72 -17.40 -10.94
N PRO A 53 2.43 -17.69 -11.19
CA PRO A 53 1.55 -16.79 -11.94
C PRO A 53 1.25 -15.53 -11.12
N TYR A 54 1.17 -14.39 -11.79
CA TYR A 54 0.89 -13.09 -11.18
C TYR A 54 -0.37 -12.46 -11.75
N ILE A 55 -1.02 -11.59 -10.97
CA ILE A 55 -2.20 -10.87 -11.44
C ILE A 55 -1.74 -9.71 -12.34
N SER A 56 -2.15 -9.74 -13.61
CA SER A 56 -2.01 -8.60 -14.52
C SER A 56 -2.97 -7.50 -14.05
N SER A 57 -2.42 -6.36 -13.68
CA SER A 57 -3.21 -5.15 -13.51
C SER A 57 -3.79 -4.74 -14.87
N ARG A 58 -5.00 -4.18 -14.87
CA ARG A 58 -5.66 -3.65 -16.07
C ARG A 58 -6.18 -2.27 -15.71
N ASP A 59 -5.28 -1.32 -15.58
CA ASP A 59 -5.60 0.07 -15.88
C ASP A 59 -4.82 0.43 -17.16
N ASP A 60 -5.52 0.24 -18.28
CA ASP A 60 -5.05 0.34 -19.67
C ASP A 60 -4.65 1.76 -20.11
N SER A 61 -4.53 2.75 -19.20
CA SER A 61 -4.07 4.11 -19.58
C SER A 61 -2.70 4.51 -19.04
N ALA A 62 -2.13 3.76 -18.08
CA ALA A 62 -0.82 4.07 -17.50
C ALA A 62 0.20 2.92 -17.67
N GLN A 63 -0.24 1.70 -18.00
CA GLN A 63 0.67 0.54 -18.06
C GLN A 63 1.48 0.41 -19.36
N GLU A 64 1.07 1.03 -20.48
CA GLU A 64 1.83 0.90 -21.74
C GLU A 64 3.20 1.62 -21.72
N SER A 65 3.49 2.43 -20.70
CA SER A 65 4.74 3.22 -20.56
C SER A 65 5.53 2.92 -19.28
N MET A 66 5.02 2.08 -18.37
CA MET A 66 5.75 1.75 -17.15
C MET A 66 6.83 0.69 -17.41
N SER A 67 8.08 1.07 -17.14
CA SER A 67 9.22 0.16 -17.25
C SER A 67 9.05 -1.07 -16.33
N PRO A 68 9.46 -2.29 -16.74
CA PRO A 68 9.18 -3.54 -16.00
C PRO A 68 9.78 -3.62 -14.60
N HIS A 69 10.70 -2.72 -14.25
CA HIS A 69 11.29 -2.61 -12.91
C HIS A 69 10.48 -1.73 -11.95
N VAL A 70 9.37 -1.15 -12.41
CA VAL A 70 8.45 -0.35 -11.61
C VAL A 70 7.23 -1.20 -11.23
N VAL A 71 6.99 -1.34 -9.93
CA VAL A 71 5.91 -2.15 -9.37
C VAL A 71 4.96 -1.26 -8.56
N CYS A 72 3.69 -1.26 -8.93
CA CYS A 72 2.66 -0.57 -8.16
C CYS A 72 2.35 -1.36 -6.87
N LEU A 73 2.57 -0.74 -5.70
CA LEU A 73 2.37 -1.37 -4.38
C LEU A 73 0.93 -1.25 -3.87
N THR A 74 0.19 -0.25 -4.34
CA THR A 74 -1.19 0.02 -3.92
C THR A 74 -2.07 0.17 -5.15
N ARG A 75 -3.28 -0.38 -5.13
CA ARG A 75 -4.26 -0.12 -6.18
C ARG A 75 -4.79 1.31 -6.00
N GLY A 76 -4.07 2.26 -6.57
CA GLY A 76 -4.43 3.68 -6.56
C GLY A 76 -5.82 3.90 -7.16
N SER A 77 -6.54 4.84 -6.58
CA SER A 77 -7.71 5.49 -7.21
C SER A 77 -7.70 6.93 -6.71
N TYR A 78 -8.57 7.81 -7.22
CA TYR A 78 -8.65 9.21 -6.75
C TYR A 78 -8.75 9.40 -5.22
N LEU A 79 -9.10 8.35 -4.47
CA LEU A 79 -9.24 8.38 -3.02
C LEU A 79 -8.16 7.59 -2.26
N ASN A 80 -7.32 6.83 -2.97
CA ASN A 80 -6.32 5.95 -2.37
C ASN A 80 -4.91 6.31 -2.89
N PRO A 81 -3.91 6.41 -2.00
CA PRO A 81 -2.56 6.76 -2.42
C PRO A 81 -2.02 5.70 -3.39
N CYS A 82 -1.37 6.15 -4.47
CA CYS A 82 -0.69 5.31 -5.44
C CYS A 82 0.82 5.34 -5.15
N PHE A 83 1.38 4.18 -4.79
CA PHE A 83 2.81 4.01 -4.52
C PHE A 83 3.44 3.16 -5.60
N LEU A 84 4.47 3.66 -6.27
CA LEU A 84 5.20 2.96 -7.31
C LEU A 84 6.63 2.68 -6.83
N LEU A 85 6.98 1.42 -6.65
CA LEU A 85 8.33 0.99 -6.28
C LEU A 85 9.17 0.81 -7.54
N ASP A 86 10.22 1.62 -7.67
CA ASP A 86 11.27 1.38 -8.65
C ASP A 86 12.34 0.50 -8.03
N THR A 87 12.36 -0.77 -8.45
CA THR A 87 13.28 -1.79 -7.93
C THR A 87 14.72 -1.59 -8.37
N LYS A 88 14.96 -0.84 -9.46
CA LYS A 88 16.30 -0.54 -9.97
C LYS A 88 16.95 0.58 -9.19
N LEU A 89 16.17 1.59 -8.83
CA LEU A 89 16.62 2.77 -8.08
C LEU A 89 16.51 2.58 -6.56
N GLY A 90 15.68 1.63 -6.10
CA GLY A 90 15.44 1.42 -4.68
C GLY A 90 14.65 2.56 -4.04
N VAL A 91 13.73 3.16 -4.80
CA VAL A 91 12.91 4.30 -4.38
C VAL A 91 11.44 4.01 -4.57
N VAL A 92 10.60 4.62 -3.73
CA VAL A 92 9.15 4.60 -3.86
C VAL A 92 8.69 5.98 -4.29
N PHE A 93 8.04 6.05 -5.44
CA PHE A 93 7.31 7.23 -5.90
C PHE A 93 5.92 7.22 -5.27
N TRP A 94 5.49 8.38 -4.79
CA TRP A 94 4.11 8.63 -4.41
C TRP A 94 3.47 9.51 -5.48
N GLU A 95 2.73 8.86 -6.37
CA GLU A 95 1.97 9.51 -7.43
C GLU A 95 0.79 10.28 -6.81
N GLU A 96 0.62 11.53 -7.24
CA GLU A 96 -0.33 12.48 -6.63
C GLU A 96 -0.18 12.62 -5.10
N CYS A 97 1.07 12.68 -4.63
CA CYS A 97 1.37 12.82 -3.20
C CYS A 97 0.60 13.97 -2.54
N ASP A 98 0.04 13.69 -1.35
CA ASP A 98 -0.71 14.67 -0.59
C ASP A 98 0.12 15.95 -0.35
N SER A 99 -0.50 17.10 -0.57
CA SER A 99 0.21 18.37 -0.57
C SER A 99 0.81 18.74 0.81
N ASP A 100 0.24 18.25 1.90
CA ASP A 100 0.77 18.47 3.25
C ASP A 100 2.01 17.61 3.48
N VAL A 101 1.98 16.35 3.02
CA VAL A 101 3.14 15.44 3.06
C VAL A 101 4.27 15.98 2.17
N LYS A 102 3.94 16.45 0.96
CA LYS A 102 4.91 17.04 0.02
C LYS A 102 5.56 18.31 0.58
N ARG A 103 4.81 19.15 1.32
CA ARG A 103 5.33 20.42 1.87
C ARG A 103 6.16 20.25 3.13
N ASN A 104 5.85 19.26 3.96
CA ASN A 104 6.51 19.06 5.24
C ASN A 104 6.74 17.57 5.55
N PRO A 105 7.57 16.87 4.75
CA PRO A 105 7.81 15.45 4.95
C PRO A 105 8.67 15.20 6.19
N SER A 106 8.42 14.10 6.89
CA SER A 106 9.26 13.71 8.05
C SER A 106 10.62 13.12 7.64
N ARG A 107 10.80 12.84 6.35
CA ARG A 107 11.99 12.25 5.75
C ARG A 107 12.37 13.00 4.48
N GLU A 108 13.66 13.02 4.18
CA GLU A 108 14.20 13.76 3.04
C GLU A 108 13.64 13.21 1.72
N PRO A 109 12.88 14.01 0.95
CA PRO A 109 12.37 13.60 -0.34
C PRO A 109 13.45 13.68 -1.41
N ILE A 110 13.31 12.85 -2.45
CA ILE A 110 14.10 12.88 -3.67
C ILE A 110 13.21 13.49 -4.76
N PHE A 111 13.69 14.56 -5.40
CA PHE A 111 12.95 15.27 -6.44
C PHE A 111 13.40 14.84 -7.84
N GLY A 112 12.48 14.96 -8.82
CA GLY A 112 12.68 14.55 -10.21
C GLY A 112 13.93 15.11 -10.90
N GLU A 113 14.42 16.29 -10.49
CA GLU A 113 15.60 16.95 -11.07
C GLU A 113 16.90 16.15 -10.84
N GLU A 114 16.94 15.27 -9.85
CA GLU A 114 18.11 14.41 -9.57
C GLU A 114 18.19 13.19 -10.52
N TYR A 115 17.13 12.95 -11.31
CA TYR A 115 17.00 11.84 -12.25
C TYR A 115 17.18 12.24 -13.72
N ASP A 116 17.65 13.46 -14.02
CA ASP A 116 17.88 14.02 -15.37
C ASP A 116 18.93 13.26 -16.22
N ASN A 117 19.47 12.14 -15.70
CA ASN A 117 20.37 11.24 -16.39
C ASN A 117 19.76 9.85 -16.72
N GLY A 118 18.42 9.68 -16.61
CA GLY A 118 17.65 8.47 -16.98
C GLY A 118 17.01 8.55 -18.39
N PRO A 119 16.44 7.45 -18.94
CA PRO A 119 16.18 7.29 -20.38
C PRO A 119 15.07 8.23 -20.91
N THR A 120 15.05 8.39 -22.23
CA THR A 120 14.21 9.24 -23.09
C THR A 120 12.76 9.49 -22.64
N GLU A 121 12.22 10.65 -23.08
CA GLU A 121 10.87 11.21 -22.84
C GLU A 121 9.66 10.22 -22.88
N GLU A 122 9.83 9.01 -23.42
CA GLU A 122 8.81 7.95 -23.46
C GLU A 122 8.62 7.14 -22.15
N GLU A 123 9.56 7.20 -21.18
CA GLU A 123 9.51 6.37 -19.94
C GLU A 123 9.12 7.16 -18.64
N THR A 124 8.67 8.41 -18.74
CA THR A 124 8.87 9.39 -17.64
C THR A 124 7.67 10.20 -17.14
N ASP A 125 6.45 10.03 -17.64
CA ASP A 125 5.35 10.96 -17.30
C ASP A 125 4.99 10.96 -15.80
N PHE A 126 4.94 9.79 -15.16
CA PHE A 126 4.61 9.69 -13.73
C PHE A 126 5.70 10.29 -12.82
N ARG A 127 6.96 10.39 -13.29
CA ARG A 127 8.08 10.89 -12.47
C ARG A 127 8.11 12.41 -12.35
N CYS A 128 7.50 13.13 -13.29
CA CYS A 128 7.58 14.59 -13.35
C CYS A 128 6.85 15.29 -12.19
N ASP A 129 5.73 14.73 -11.71
CA ASP A 129 4.94 15.32 -10.62
C ASP A 129 5.00 14.54 -9.30
N SER A 130 5.56 13.32 -9.32
CA SER A 130 5.72 12.47 -8.15
C SER A 130 6.86 12.93 -7.24
N VAL A 131 6.69 12.69 -5.94
CA VAL A 131 7.79 12.79 -4.98
C VAL A 131 8.28 11.38 -4.69
N ALA A 132 9.60 11.19 -4.62
CA ALA A 132 10.19 9.91 -4.30
C ALA A 132 10.87 9.92 -2.93
N TRP A 133 11.01 8.74 -2.34
CA TRP A 133 11.84 8.52 -1.16
C TRP A 133 12.60 7.22 -1.35
N ALA A 134 13.80 7.12 -0.76
CA ALA A 134 14.46 5.83 -0.61
C ALA A 134 13.54 4.88 0.17
N VAL A 135 13.50 3.59 -0.20
CA VAL A 135 12.65 2.59 0.47
C VAL A 135 12.70 2.64 2.01
N PRO A 136 13.87 2.69 2.68
CA PRO A 136 13.92 2.75 4.16
C PRO A 136 13.32 4.05 4.71
N ASP A 137 13.49 5.18 4.02
CA ASP A 137 12.92 6.46 4.42
C ASP A 137 11.41 6.48 4.18
N PHE A 138 10.94 5.89 3.09
CA PHE A 138 9.50 5.76 2.81
C PHE A 138 8.78 4.94 3.89
N GLU A 139 9.39 3.83 4.34
CA GLU A 139 8.84 3.03 5.44
C GLU A 139 8.67 3.85 6.72
N GLU A 140 9.69 4.63 7.08
CA GLU A 140 9.67 5.48 8.27
C GLU A 140 8.72 6.67 8.13
N LEU A 141 8.62 7.27 6.93
CA LEU A 141 7.63 8.29 6.60
C LEU A 141 6.20 7.76 6.84
N LEU A 142 5.87 6.58 6.32
CA LEU A 142 4.55 5.97 6.54
C LEU A 142 4.27 5.76 8.02
N LYS A 143 5.23 5.24 8.79
CA LYS A 143 5.09 5.08 10.25
C LYS A 143 4.81 6.42 10.93
N ASP A 144 5.51 7.48 10.54
CA ASP A 144 5.30 8.82 11.10
C ASP A 144 3.92 9.37 10.76
N LEU A 145 3.40 9.15 9.54
CA LEU A 145 2.04 9.54 9.16
C LEU A 145 0.98 8.83 10.01
N PHE A 146 1.16 7.53 10.30
CA PHE A 146 0.28 6.83 11.24
C PHE A 146 0.42 7.36 12.66
N ARG A 147 1.65 7.60 13.15
CA ARG A 147 1.90 8.16 14.50
C ARG A 147 1.21 9.50 14.71
N GLN A 148 1.18 10.33 13.67
CA GLN A 148 0.50 11.63 13.65
C GLN A 148 -1.01 11.53 13.43
N LEU A 149 -1.56 10.32 13.24
CA LEU A 149 -2.96 10.07 12.88
C LEU A 149 -3.37 10.83 11.61
N PHE A 150 -2.44 11.02 10.68
CA PHE A 150 -2.73 11.52 9.33
C PHE A 150 -3.58 10.49 8.57
N TYR A 151 -3.20 9.22 8.72
CA TYR A 151 -4.03 8.07 8.42
C TYR A 151 -4.57 7.48 9.72
N VAL A 152 -5.90 7.41 9.84
CA VAL A 152 -6.62 7.00 11.04
C VAL A 152 -7.22 5.62 10.83
N PRO A 153 -6.69 4.57 11.48
CA PRO A 153 -7.36 3.28 11.49
C PRO A 153 -8.68 3.39 12.25
N VAL A 154 -9.78 2.98 11.62
CA VAL A 154 -11.08 2.88 12.31
C VAL A 154 -11.41 1.44 12.68
N SER A 155 -10.80 0.48 11.99
CA SER A 155 -10.89 -0.94 12.29
C SER A 155 -9.58 -1.65 11.92
N PRO A 156 -9.44 -2.96 12.18
CA PRO A 156 -8.30 -3.73 11.68
C PRO A 156 -8.18 -3.79 10.15
N ARG A 157 -9.23 -3.41 9.41
CA ARG A 157 -9.33 -3.55 7.95
C ARG A 157 -9.46 -2.21 7.23
N VAL A 158 -9.91 -1.16 7.92
CA VAL A 158 -10.25 0.13 7.32
C VAL A 158 -9.43 1.25 7.94
N VAL A 159 -8.83 2.06 7.08
CA VAL A 159 -8.05 3.25 7.41
C VAL A 159 -8.58 4.40 6.56
N TYR A 160 -8.80 5.54 7.18
CA TYR A 160 -9.21 6.76 6.49
C TYR A 160 -8.12 7.81 6.57
N HIS A 161 -8.08 8.68 5.57
CA HIS A 161 -7.37 9.94 5.69
C HIS A 161 -8.09 10.84 6.70
N ALA A 162 -7.37 11.54 7.59
CA ALA A 162 -7.96 12.37 8.64
C ALA A 162 -8.93 13.43 8.10
N SER A 163 -8.67 13.96 6.89
CA SER A 163 -9.55 14.95 6.25
C SER A 163 -10.94 14.41 5.87
N ALA A 164 -11.10 13.08 5.75
CA ALA A 164 -12.41 12.45 5.54
C ALA A 164 -13.23 12.39 6.83
N LEU A 165 -12.57 12.48 7.99
CA LEU A 165 -13.15 12.29 9.32
C LEU A 165 -13.19 13.59 10.16
N LYS A 166 -13.08 14.77 9.52
CA LYS A 166 -12.82 16.08 10.19
C LYS A 166 -13.58 16.30 11.50
N GLU A 167 -14.88 15.98 11.54
CA GLU A 167 -15.72 16.22 12.72
C GLU A 167 -15.44 15.26 13.87
N VAL A 168 -14.99 14.03 13.59
CA VAL A 168 -14.74 12.98 14.59
C VAL A 168 -13.26 12.83 14.94
N VAL A 169 -12.34 13.39 14.14
CA VAL A 169 -10.88 13.33 14.37
C VAL A 169 -10.49 13.71 15.81
N PRO A 170 -10.95 14.84 16.40
CA PRO A 170 -10.54 15.20 17.76
C PRO A 170 -10.96 14.16 18.81
N MET A 171 -12.09 13.50 18.60
CA MET A 171 -12.57 12.43 19.47
C MET A 171 -11.75 11.14 19.27
N LEU A 172 -11.43 10.80 18.03
CA LEU A 172 -10.58 9.65 17.70
C LEU A 172 -9.19 9.82 18.29
N GLU A 173 -8.57 11.00 18.14
CA GLU A 173 -7.27 11.27 18.76
C GLU A 173 -7.30 11.11 20.29
N ALA A 174 -8.39 11.54 20.95
CA ALA A 174 -8.55 11.37 22.38
C ALA A 174 -8.58 9.88 22.78
N ILE A 175 -9.33 9.06 22.02
CA ILE A 175 -9.37 7.60 22.21
C ILE A 175 -7.96 7.01 22.02
N TYR A 176 -7.30 7.31 20.91
CA TYR A 176 -5.95 6.82 20.65
C TYR A 176 -4.97 7.17 21.79
N ARG A 177 -4.99 8.42 22.28
CA ARG A 177 -4.16 8.86 23.41
C ARG A 177 -4.50 8.14 24.71
N GLU A 178 -5.77 7.95 25.03
CA GLU A 178 -6.22 7.21 26.21
C GLU A 178 -5.74 5.75 26.20
N HIS A 179 -5.67 5.16 25.01
CA HIS A 179 -5.18 3.81 24.80
C HIS A 179 -3.66 3.71 24.59
N GLY A 180 -2.90 4.77 24.86
CA GLY A 180 -1.43 4.75 24.91
C GLY A 180 -0.74 5.03 23.58
N TRP A 181 -1.46 5.43 22.53
CA TRP A 181 -0.86 5.93 21.29
C TRP A 181 -0.11 7.26 21.54
N PRO A 182 1.05 7.51 20.90
CA PRO A 182 1.72 6.74 19.84
C PRO A 182 2.77 5.71 20.33
N ASP A 183 2.86 5.44 21.62
CA ASP A 183 3.82 4.50 22.19
C ASP A 183 3.36 3.05 21.96
N LEU A 184 4.02 2.35 21.04
CA LEU A 184 3.67 0.97 20.65
C LEU A 184 3.79 -0.03 21.80
N GLU A 185 4.65 0.22 22.80
CA GLU A 185 4.79 -0.67 23.96
C GLU A 185 3.62 -0.53 24.93
N ARG A 186 3.01 0.65 24.98
CA ARG A 186 1.88 0.97 25.87
C ARG A 186 0.52 0.87 25.18
N SER A 187 0.51 0.81 23.85
CA SER A 187 -0.69 0.85 23.04
C SER A 187 -1.56 -0.39 23.21
N ARG A 188 -2.79 -0.21 23.70
CA ARG A 188 -3.80 -1.26 23.82
C ARG A 188 -4.63 -1.35 22.55
N LYS A 189 -4.00 -1.79 21.43
CA LYS A 189 -4.59 -1.77 20.07
C LYS A 189 -6.02 -2.29 20.00
N ARG A 190 -6.32 -3.45 20.59
CA ARG A 190 -7.64 -4.08 20.50
C ARG A 190 -8.72 -3.29 21.24
N GLU A 191 -8.41 -2.79 22.42
CA GLU A 191 -9.33 -1.93 23.19
C GLU A 191 -9.55 -0.59 22.48
N CYS A 192 -8.47 0.00 21.94
CA CYS A 192 -8.52 1.24 21.18
C CYS A 192 -9.45 1.12 19.98
N LEU A 193 -9.27 0.09 19.14
CA LEU A 193 -10.09 -0.10 17.95
C LEU A 193 -11.55 -0.42 18.27
N ASN A 194 -11.83 -1.10 19.38
CA ASN A 194 -13.20 -1.28 19.85
C ASN A 194 -13.85 0.06 20.22
N ALA A 195 -13.15 0.90 20.98
CA ALA A 195 -13.66 2.22 21.36
C ALA A 195 -13.83 3.15 20.15
N VAL A 196 -12.90 3.09 19.19
CA VAL A 196 -13.01 3.81 17.90
C VAL A 196 -14.24 3.33 17.14
N GLN A 197 -14.43 2.02 16.99
CA GLN A 197 -15.58 1.45 16.28
C GLN A 197 -16.90 1.89 16.93
N ASP A 198 -17.01 1.81 18.26
CA ASP A 198 -18.21 2.25 18.98
C ASP A 198 -18.49 3.75 18.79
N LEU A 199 -17.45 4.58 18.63
CA LEU A 199 -17.60 6.00 18.32
C LEU A 199 -18.09 6.20 16.89
N MET A 200 -17.47 5.51 15.93
CA MET A 200 -17.82 5.60 14.51
C MET A 200 -19.28 5.19 14.29
N GLU A 201 -19.73 4.07 14.85
CA GLU A 201 -21.13 3.62 14.76
C GLU A 201 -22.15 4.63 15.30
N ARG A 202 -21.74 5.48 16.26
CA ARG A 202 -22.62 6.48 16.88
C ARG A 202 -22.60 7.84 16.19
N ARG A 203 -21.48 8.21 15.56
CA ARG A 203 -21.25 9.58 15.06
C ARG A 203 -21.12 9.66 13.55
N ASP A 204 -20.59 8.63 12.92
CA ASP A 204 -20.41 8.53 11.47
C ASP A 204 -20.61 7.07 11.01
N PRO A 205 -21.86 6.58 10.98
CA PRO A 205 -22.17 5.19 10.64
C PRO A 205 -21.80 4.80 9.20
N ASP A 206 -21.66 5.78 8.31
CA ASP A 206 -21.27 5.56 6.92
C ASP A 206 -19.77 5.22 6.80
N CYS A 207 -18.96 5.76 7.72
CA CYS A 207 -17.53 5.47 7.82
C CYS A 207 -17.19 4.40 8.87
N ALA A 208 -18.20 3.81 9.53
CA ALA A 208 -18.00 2.69 10.44
C ALA A 208 -17.79 1.38 9.67
N ASP A 209 -16.82 0.56 10.10
CA ASP A 209 -16.62 -0.76 9.49
C ASP A 209 -17.74 -1.70 9.91
N ARG A 210 -18.69 -1.97 9.01
CA ARG A 210 -19.82 -2.86 9.31
C ARG A 210 -19.27 -4.28 9.44
N ARG A 211 -19.15 -4.78 10.67
CA ARG A 211 -18.85 -6.18 10.95
C ARG A 211 -19.79 -7.05 10.12
N ARG A 212 -19.25 -7.87 9.22
CA ARG A 212 -20.01 -9.01 8.70
C ARG A 212 -20.19 -9.97 9.88
N GLU A 213 -21.39 -10.02 10.44
CA GLU A 213 -21.76 -11.05 11.41
C GLU A 213 -21.60 -12.42 10.72
N GLY A 214 -20.68 -13.28 11.19
CA GLY A 214 -20.63 -14.69 10.74
C GLY A 214 -19.28 -15.35 10.49
N GLU A 215 -18.14 -14.80 10.92
CA GLU A 215 -16.85 -15.50 10.87
C GLU A 215 -16.27 -15.67 12.29
N ASP A 216 -16.82 -16.63 13.03
CA ASP A 216 -16.18 -17.30 14.19
C ASP A 216 -15.82 -18.75 13.80
#